data_AF-A0A427TWK0-F1
#
_entry.id   AF-A0A427TWK0-F1
#
_cell.length_a   1.000
_cell.length_b   1.000
_cell.length_c   1.000
_cell.angle_alpha   90.00
_cell.angle_beta   90.00
_cell.angle_gamma   90.00
#
_symmetry.space_group_name_H-M   'P 1'
#
loop_
_entity.id
_entity.type
_entity.pdbx_description
1 polymer ?
#
loop_
_entity_poly.entity_id
_entity_poly.type
_entity_poly.pdbx_seq_one_letter_code
_entity_poly.pdbx_strand_id
1 'polypeptide(L)'
;MKKQVAESQRSFIYMELDELYALSNLPEPHKQQIYQEFRNFLEDVTDTSALADLTDAIYELGAYEGDPFSNLLSLMESYIEKPQLV
;
A
#
# COMPACT_ATOMS: atom_id res chain seq x y z
N MET A 1 -20.00 -10.57 5.94
CA MET A 1 -19.86 -9.10 5.90
C MET A 1 -18.41 -8.66 6.06
N LYS A 2 -17.70 -8.94 7.16
CA LYS A 2 -16.29 -8.45 7.34
C LYS A 2 -15.31 -8.85 6.22
N LYS A 3 -15.39 -10.07 5.69
CA LYS A 3 -14.54 -10.52 4.56
C LYS A 3 -14.73 -9.70 3.27
N GLN A 4 -15.98 -9.39 2.91
CA GLN A 4 -16.27 -8.57 1.72
C GLN A 4 -15.72 -7.15 1.87
N VAL A 5 -15.77 -6.58 3.08
CA VAL A 5 -15.22 -5.24 3.34
C VAL A 5 -13.69 -5.23 3.16
N ALA A 6 -12.99 -6.21 3.74
CA ALA A 6 -11.53 -6.34 3.57
C ALA A 6 -11.13 -6.55 2.10
N GLU A 7 -11.87 -7.37 1.36
CA GLU A 7 -11.64 -7.60 -0.07
C GLU A 7 -11.84 -6.32 -0.89
N SER A 8 -12.93 -5.57 -0.64
CA SER A 8 -13.17 -4.30 -1.33
C SER A 8 -12.11 -3.24 -1.01
N GLN A 9 -11.64 -3.15 0.24
CA GLN A 9 -10.55 -2.24 0.62
C GLN A 9 -9.25 -2.62 -0.07
N ARG A 10 -8.88 -3.91 -0.11
CA ARG A 10 -7.70 -4.35 -0.85
C ARG A 10 -7.80 -4.05 -2.34
N SER A 11 -8.97 -4.28 -2.96
CA SER A 11 -9.18 -3.93 -4.36
C SER A 11 -8.99 -2.44 -4.62
N PHE A 12 -9.46 -1.58 -3.72
CA PHE A 12 -9.23 -0.14 -3.81
C PHE A 12 -7.75 0.20 -3.71
N ILE A 13 -7.05 -0.36 -2.72
CA ILE A 13 -5.60 -0.18 -2.55
C ILE A 13 -4.82 -0.60 -3.81
N TYR A 14 -5.19 -1.72 -4.45
CA TYR A 14 -4.54 -2.14 -5.70
C TYR A 14 -4.73 -1.16 -6.85
N MET A 15 -5.91 -0.56 -6.97
CA MET A 15 -6.17 0.46 -7.98
C MET A 15 -5.30 1.70 -7.76
N GLU A 16 -5.22 2.18 -6.53
CA GLU A 16 -4.34 3.32 -6.18
C GLU A 16 -2.86 2.98 -6.41
N LEU A 17 -2.42 1.77 -6.07
CA LEU A 17 -1.06 1.29 -6.33
C LEU A 17 -0.73 1.30 -7.84
N ASP A 18 -1.66 0.87 -8.69
CA ASP A 18 -1.48 0.87 -10.14
C ASP A 18 -1.35 2.30 -10.68
N GLU A 19 -2.08 3.26 -10.11
CA GLU A 19 -1.96 4.68 -10.46
C GLU A 19 -0.58 5.24 -10.06
N LEU A 20 -0.15 5.00 -8.82
CA LEU A 20 1.17 5.44 -8.35
C LEU A 20 2.31 4.78 -9.15
N TYR A 21 2.14 3.52 -9.56
CA TYR A 21 3.10 2.81 -10.41
C TYR A 21 3.28 3.49 -11.77
N ALA A 22 2.18 3.96 -12.36
CA ALA A 22 2.18 4.65 -13.65
C ALA A 22 2.79 6.06 -13.55
N LEU A 23 2.61 6.74 -12.41
CA LEU A 23 3.13 8.07 -12.14
C LEU A 23 4.61 8.09 -11.71
N SER A 24 5.12 6.96 -11.22
CA SER A 24 6.50 6.84 -10.75
C SER A 24 7.52 6.98 -11.88
N ASN A 25 8.59 7.74 -11.61
CA ASN A 25 9.73 7.92 -12.49
C ASN A 25 10.87 6.92 -12.19
N LEU A 26 10.67 6.00 -11.24
CA LEU A 26 11.64 4.95 -10.93
C LEU A 26 11.85 4.00 -12.12
N PRO A 27 13.05 3.40 -12.25
CA PRO A 27 13.29 2.34 -13.22
C PRO A 27 12.29 1.18 -13.06
N GLU A 28 11.81 0.64 -14.17
CA GLU A 28 10.82 -0.44 -14.19
C GLU A 28 11.15 -1.62 -13.26
N PRO A 29 12.41 -2.14 -13.19
CA PRO A 29 12.72 -3.23 -12.27
C PRO A 29 12.50 -2.87 -10.79
N HIS A 30 12.77 -1.62 -10.40
CA HIS A 30 12.55 -1.17 -9.02
C HIS A 30 11.06 -1.00 -8.73
N LYS A 31 10.28 -0.49 -9.69
CA LYS A 31 8.82 -0.41 -9.53
C LYS A 31 8.21 -1.80 -9.37
N GLN A 32 8.63 -2.77 -10.18
CA GLN A 32 8.15 -4.14 -10.07
C GLN A 32 8.49 -4.78 -8.73
N GLN A 33 9.71 -4.55 -8.23
CA GLN A 33 10.12 -5.03 -6.92
C GLN A 33 9.23 -4.47 -5.80
N ILE A 34 9.11 -3.14 -5.72
CA ILE A 34 8.30 -2.47 -4.68
C ILE A 34 6.84 -2.91 -4.76
N TYR A 35 6.28 -2.99 -5.97
CA TYR A 35 4.89 -3.42 -6.17
C TYR A 35 4.67 -4.84 -5.65
N GLN A 36 5.58 -5.78 -5.96
CA GLN A 36 5.47 -7.16 -5.50
C GLN A 36 5.61 -7.28 -3.98
N GLU A 37 6.57 -6.57 -3.38
CA GLU A 37 6.76 -6.57 -1.93
C GLU A 37 5.52 -6.03 -1.21
N PHE A 38 5.01 -4.86 -1.64
CA PHE A 38 3.83 -4.25 -1.05
C PHE A 38 2.57 -5.11 -1.24
N ARG A 39 2.40 -5.72 -2.42
CA ARG A 39 1.29 -6.64 -2.68
C ARG A 39 1.32 -7.85 -1.75
N ASN A 40 2.48 -8.49 -1.60
CA ASN A 40 2.63 -9.65 -0.72
C ASN A 40 2.27 -9.28 0.73
N PHE A 41 2.76 -8.14 1.20
CA PHE A 41 2.38 -7.58 2.50
C PHE A 41 0.87 -7.40 2.63
N LEU A 42 0.21 -6.79 1.64
CA LEU A 42 -1.22 -6.50 1.69
C LEU A 42 -2.11 -7.77 1.70
N GLU A 43 -1.67 -8.84 1.03
CA GLU A 43 -2.34 -10.14 1.05
C GLU A 43 -2.41 -10.69 2.49
N ASP A 44 -1.35 -10.48 3.28
CA ASP A 44 -1.24 -10.90 4.68
C ASP A 44 -2.00 -9.99 5.67
N VAL A 45 -2.30 -8.74 5.32
CA VAL A 45 -3.07 -7.82 6.19
C VAL A 45 -4.55 -8.21 6.23
N THR A 46 -5.00 -8.84 7.31
CA THR A 46 -6.40 -9.30 7.48
C THR A 46 -7.28 -8.37 8.32
N ASP A 47 -6.68 -7.39 9.01
CA ASP A 47 -7.39 -6.41 9.81
C ASP A 47 -7.95 -5.28 8.93
N THR A 48 -9.27 -5.13 8.93
CA THR A 48 -9.99 -4.09 8.18
C THR A 48 -9.64 -2.67 8.62
N SER A 49 -9.20 -2.50 9.87
CA SER A 49 -8.80 -1.20 10.43
C SER A 49 -7.45 -0.79 9.84
N ALA A 50 -6.47 -1.70 9.87
CA ALA A 50 -5.19 -1.52 9.19
C ALA A 50 -5.35 -1.27 7.68
N LEU A 51 -6.28 -1.97 7.01
CA LEU A 51 -6.58 -1.71 5.59
C LEU A 51 -7.17 -0.32 5.35
N ALA A 52 -7.98 0.20 6.28
CA ALA A 52 -8.48 1.57 6.18
C ALA A 52 -7.34 2.58 6.33
N ASP A 53 -6.50 2.43 7.36
CA ASP A 53 -5.36 3.32 7.60
C ASP A 53 -4.35 3.29 6.44
N LEU A 54 -4.12 2.12 5.83
CA LEU A 54 -3.30 1.98 4.62
C LEU A 54 -3.92 2.68 3.41
N THR A 55 -5.24 2.62 3.26
CA THR A 55 -5.94 3.32 2.18
C THR A 55 -5.73 4.83 2.29
N ASP A 56 -5.92 5.39 3.48
CA ASP A 56 -5.72 6.83 3.72
C ASP A 56 -4.25 7.23 3.49
N ALA A 57 -3.29 6.43 3.96
CA ALA A 57 -1.87 6.71 3.77
C ALA A 57 -1.44 6.68 2.30
N ILE A 58 -1.95 5.74 1.49
CA ILE A 58 -1.65 5.67 0.06
C ILE A 58 -2.24 6.88 -0.67
N TYR A 59 -3.46 7.29 -0.30
CA TYR A 59 -4.08 8.50 -0.86
C TYR A 59 -3.25 9.76 -0.56
N GLU A 60 -2.73 9.89 0.67
CA GLU A 60 -1.83 10.99 1.05
C GLU A 60 -0.50 10.96 0.30
N LEU A 61 0.06 9.78 0.03
CA LEU A 61 1.28 9.64 -0.77
C LEU A 61 1.10 10.19 -2.19
N GLY A 62 -0.05 9.94 -2.83
CA GLY A 62 -0.35 10.48 -4.16
C GLY A 62 -0.41 12.02 -4.23
N ALA A 63 -0.58 12.69 -3.09
CA ALA A 63 -0.61 14.15 -2.99
C ALA A 63 0.78 14.79 -2.77
N TYR A 64 1.84 14.00 -2.55
CA TYR A 64 3.19 14.51 -2.32
C TYR A 64 3.90 14.88 -3.63
N GLU A 65 4.70 15.96 -3.62
CA GLU A 65 5.46 16.43 -4.80
C GLU A 65 6.65 15.52 -5.20
N GLY A 66 6.92 14.44 -4.46
CA GLY A 66 8.00 13.47 -4.73
C GLY A 66 7.53 12.23 -5.50
N ASP A 67 8.44 11.29 -5.78
CA ASP A 67 8.03 9.97 -6.31
C ASP A 67 7.33 9.19 -5.19
N PRO A 68 6.00 9.01 -5.27
CA PRO A 68 5.24 8.43 -4.17
C PRO A 68 5.52 6.94 -4.02
N PHE A 69 6.05 6.31 -5.07
CA PHE A 69 6.19 4.87 -5.16
C PHE A 69 7.32 4.34 -4.29
N SER A 70 8.43 5.07 -4.16
CA SER A 70 9.50 4.71 -3.22
C SER A 70 9.05 4.73 -1.75
N ASN A 71 8.04 5.56 -1.44
CA ASN A 71 7.56 5.72 -0.06
C ASN A 71 6.67 4.56 0.39
N LEU A 72 6.20 3.71 -0.54
CA LEU A 72 5.42 2.51 -0.22
C LEU A 72 6.21 1.52 0.64
N LEU A 73 7.52 1.39 0.43
CA LEU A 73 8.36 0.51 1.26
C LEU A 73 8.43 1.02 2.70
N SER A 74 8.67 2.32 2.90
CA SER A 74 8.70 2.92 4.24
C SER A 74 7.32 2.85 4.93
N LEU A 75 6.23 2.97 4.16
CA LEU A 75 4.88 2.74 4.67
C LEU A 75 4.75 1.29 5.15
N MET A 76 5.08 0.31 4.32
CA MET A 76 5.05 -1.11 4.68
C MET A 76 5.88 -1.41 5.94
N GLU A 77 7.13 -0.95 5.98
CA GLU A 77 8.03 -1.10 7.13
C GLU A 77 7.41 -0.53 8.41
N SER A 78 6.77 0.63 8.34
CA SER A 78 6.13 1.25 9.52
C SER A 78 4.98 0.43 10.11
N TYR A 79 4.32 -0.40 9.30
CA TYR A 79 3.26 -1.32 9.74
C TYR A 79 3.83 -2.68 10.19
N ILE A 80 4.96 -3.11 9.64
CA ILE A 80 5.67 -4.31 10.11
C ILE A 80 6.32 -4.05 11.47
N GLU A 81 6.98 -2.89 11.63
CA GLU A 81 7.66 -2.48 12.86
C GLU A 81 6.69 -2.05 13.97
N LYS A 82 5.44 -1.74 13.61
CA LYS A 82 4.32 -1.66 14.55
C LYS A 82 3.52 -2.97 14.51
N PRO A 83 4.01 -4.08 15.10
CA PRO A 83 3.11 -5.16 15.43
C PRO A 83 2.09 -4.53 16.37
N GLN A 84 0.83 -4.45 15.93
CA GLN A 84 -0.24 -3.82 16.71
C GLN A 84 -0.16 -4.33 18.14
N LEU A 85 0.29 -3.46 19.05
CA LEU A 85 0.35 -3.74 20.47
C LEU A 85 -1.11 -3.67 20.95
N VAL A 86 -1.70 -4.86 21.03
CA VAL A 86 -2.85 -5.28 21.85
C VAL A 86 -4.24 -4.81 21.40
#